data_AF-A0A1H2JE69-F1
#
_entry.id   AF-A0A1H2JE69-F1
#
_cell.length_a   1.000
_cell.length_b   1.000
_cell.length_c   1.000
_cell.angle_alpha   90.00
_cell.angle_beta   90.00
_cell.angle_gamma   90.00
#
_symmetry.space_group_name_H-M   'P 1'
#
loop_
_entity.id
_entity.type
_entity.pdbx_description
1 polymer ?
#
loop_
_entity_poly.entity_id
_entity_poly.type
_entity_poly.pdbx_seq_one_letter_code
_entity_poly.pdbx_strand_id
1 'polypeptide(L)'
;MINTQKKRSWAAGVLAVFVMMIGVAAGFGTSTSPQAARGVPAPVIKLVSEKSNAVAMAREYLAYSSFSKSGLIGQLEFEGFSYSDSSAAVDQLEADREVNWYVQAAKSARQYREYSPFSRQGLIEQLEFEGFTSQQAVYGADHS
;
A
#
# COMPACT_ATOMS: atom_id res chain seq x y z
N MET A 1 -33.79 24.23 -15.66
CA MET A 1 -33.51 22.95 -16.35
C MET A 1 -32.44 23.20 -17.39
N ILE A 2 -31.18 22.86 -17.11
CA ILE A 2 -30.13 22.82 -18.12
C ILE A 2 -29.31 21.57 -17.83
N ASN A 3 -29.47 20.60 -18.72
CA ASN A 3 -28.85 19.29 -18.72
C ASN A 3 -27.53 19.39 -19.49
N THR A 4 -26.39 19.22 -18.81
CA THR A 4 -25.09 19.12 -19.46
C THR A 4 -24.49 17.74 -19.20
N GLN A 5 -24.68 16.88 -20.20
CA GLN A 5 -23.92 15.66 -20.45
C GLN A 5 -22.42 15.97 -20.49
N LYS A 6 -21.60 15.16 -19.80
CA LYS A 6 -20.64 14.23 -20.45
C LYS A 6 -19.73 13.55 -19.43
N LYS A 7 -20.02 12.27 -19.24
CA LYS A 7 -19.15 11.24 -18.67
C LYS A 7 -17.85 11.17 -19.47
N ARG A 8 -16.71 11.08 -18.80
CA ARG A 8 -15.43 10.66 -19.42
C ARG A 8 -14.77 9.65 -18.49
N SER A 9 -15.12 8.39 -18.69
CA SER A 9 -14.41 7.22 -18.18
C SER A 9 -13.04 7.14 -18.86
N TRP A 10 -11.96 6.98 -18.10
CA TRP A 10 -10.65 6.67 -18.64
C TRP A 10 -10.46 5.16 -18.50
N ALA A 11 -10.75 4.45 -19.59
CA ALA A 11 -10.57 3.02 -19.67
C ALA A 11 -9.09 2.71 -19.87
N ALA A 12 -8.62 1.79 -19.03
CA ALA A 12 -7.32 1.14 -19.09
C ALA A 12 -7.06 0.53 -20.48
N GLY A 13 -5.83 0.70 -20.95
CA GLY A 13 -5.30 -0.03 -22.09
C GLY A 13 -3.95 -0.58 -21.70
N VAL A 14 -3.83 -1.90 -21.53
CA VAL A 14 -2.61 -2.65 -21.87
C VAL A 14 -3.04 -4.00 -22.43
N LEU A 15 -2.41 -4.33 -23.55
CA LEU A 15 -2.62 -5.46 -24.46
C LEU A 15 -2.73 -6.82 -23.80
N ALA A 16 -3.74 -7.56 -24.25
CA ALA A 16 -3.72 -9.01 -24.30
C ALA A 16 -2.83 -9.48 -25.46
N VAL A 17 -1.78 -10.23 -25.14
CA VAL A 17 -1.17 -11.21 -26.06
C VAL A 17 -0.78 -12.41 -25.22
N PHE A 18 -1.52 -13.51 -25.33
CA PHE A 18 -0.96 -14.82 -25.04
C PHE A 18 -1.35 -15.82 -26.13
N VAL A 19 -0.29 -16.45 -26.62
CA VAL A 19 -0.17 -17.23 -27.82
C VAL A 19 -0.80 -18.61 -27.63
N MET A 20 -1.62 -18.99 -28.61
CA MET A 20 -2.10 -20.33 -28.92
C MET A 20 -0.93 -21.33 -28.96
N MET A 21 -1.09 -22.51 -28.34
CA MET A 21 -0.81 -23.82 -28.96
C MET A 21 -0.89 -25.00 -27.99
N ILE A 22 -1.13 -26.16 -28.61
CA ILE A 22 -1.04 -27.56 -28.14
C ILE A 22 -2.35 -28.15 -27.57
N GLY A 23 -3.17 -28.64 -28.51
CA GLY A 23 -4.02 -29.80 -28.26
C GLY A 23 -3.21 -31.09 -28.39
N VAL A 24 -3.34 -31.99 -27.42
CA VAL A 24 -2.90 -33.38 -27.48
C VAL A 24 -4.05 -34.29 -27.02
N ALA A 25 -4.11 -35.44 -27.67
CA ALA A 25 -5.22 -36.34 -27.88
C ALA A 25 -5.84 -36.99 -26.64
N ALA A 26 -7.12 -37.35 -26.80
CA ALA A 26 -7.85 -38.30 -25.98
C ALA A 26 -7.24 -39.71 -26.06
N GLY A 27 -7.13 -40.40 -24.91
CA GLY A 27 -6.80 -41.82 -24.86
C GLY A 27 -6.65 -42.39 -23.45
N PHE A 28 -7.73 -43.01 -22.96
CA PHE A 28 -7.82 -44.19 -22.07
C PHE A 28 -7.06 -44.26 -20.74
N GLY A 29 -7.81 -44.53 -19.65
CA GLY A 29 -7.28 -45.25 -18.48
C GLY A 29 -7.94 -44.91 -17.15
N THR A 30 -9.22 -45.27 -16.94
CA THR A 30 -9.73 -45.41 -15.57
C THR A 30 -9.26 -46.74 -15.00
N SER A 31 -8.32 -46.70 -14.07
CA SER A 31 -8.00 -47.83 -13.20
C SER A 31 -7.67 -47.28 -11.81
N THR A 32 -8.70 -47.30 -10.96
CA THR A 32 -8.58 -47.03 -9.53
C THR A 32 -7.92 -48.21 -8.84
N SER A 33 -6.89 -47.96 -8.03
CA SER A 33 -6.43 -48.87 -6.99
C SER A 33 -6.27 -48.07 -5.68
N PRO A 34 -6.92 -48.46 -4.58
CA PRO A 34 -6.89 -47.69 -3.34
C PRO A 34 -5.64 -48.07 -2.54
N GLN A 35 -4.54 -47.33 -2.74
CA GLN A 35 -3.41 -47.44 -1.82
C GLN A 35 -3.67 -46.54 -0.61
N ALA A 36 -3.83 -47.21 0.53
CA ALA A 36 -4.02 -46.67 1.86
C ALA A 36 -3.14 -45.45 2.18
N ALA A 37 -3.80 -44.46 2.78
CA ALA A 37 -3.26 -43.25 3.34
C ALA A 37 -2.02 -43.51 4.22
N ARG A 38 -0.86 -43.07 3.75
CA ARG A 38 0.18 -42.57 4.66
C ARG A 38 -0.03 -41.07 4.78
N GLY A 39 -0.41 -40.62 5.96
CA GLY A 39 -0.58 -39.20 6.27
C GLY A 39 0.73 -38.45 6.11
N VAL A 40 0.92 -37.84 4.94
CA VAL A 40 1.77 -36.67 4.82
C VAL A 40 0.98 -35.53 5.44
N PRO A 41 1.47 -34.85 6.49
CA PRO A 41 0.79 -33.66 6.97
C PRO A 41 0.70 -32.69 5.80
N ALA A 42 -0.53 -32.31 5.43
CA ALA A 42 -0.76 -31.28 4.44
C ALA A 42 0.04 -30.03 4.85
N PRO A 43 0.70 -29.31 3.92
CA PRO A 43 1.33 -28.05 4.26
C PRO A 43 0.26 -27.15 4.87
N VAL A 44 0.44 -26.78 6.13
CA VAL A 44 -0.40 -25.77 6.78
C VAL A 44 -0.01 -24.45 6.12
N ILE A 45 -0.68 -24.10 5.02
CA ILE A 45 -0.61 -22.75 4.49
C ILE A 45 -1.26 -21.88 5.55
N LYS A 46 -0.43 -21.23 6.37
CA LYS A 46 -0.90 -20.18 7.27
C LYS A 46 -1.41 -19.07 6.36
N LEU A 47 -2.73 -18.97 6.21
CA LEU A 47 -3.37 -17.95 5.39
C LEU A 47 -2.99 -16.57 5.98
N VAL A 48 -2.07 -15.88 5.32
CA VAL A 48 -1.70 -14.50 5.66
C VAL A 48 -2.79 -13.60 5.06
N SER A 49 -3.32 -12.67 5.87
CA SER A 49 -4.33 -11.72 5.38
C SER A 49 -3.68 -10.58 4.61
N GLU A 50 -4.43 -9.97 3.69
CA GLU A 50 -3.99 -8.77 2.96
C GLU A 50 -3.63 -7.62 3.90
N LYS A 51 -4.42 -7.40 4.96
CA LYS A 51 -4.04 -6.49 6.05
C LYS A 51 -2.63 -6.79 6.61
N SER A 52 -2.28 -8.06 6.84
CA SER A 52 -0.95 -8.42 7.38
C SER A 52 0.16 -8.10 6.38
N ASN A 53 -0.08 -8.28 5.09
CA ASN A 53 0.85 -7.89 4.03
C ASN A 53 1.00 -6.37 3.98
N ALA A 54 -0.11 -5.63 4.07
CA ALA A 54 -0.10 -4.16 4.12
C ALA A 54 0.65 -3.62 5.34
N VAL A 55 0.51 -4.23 6.52
CA VAL A 55 1.29 -3.86 7.72
C VAL A 55 2.79 -4.07 7.48
N ALA A 56 3.18 -5.20 6.89
CA ALA A 56 4.59 -5.47 6.59
C ALA A 56 5.15 -4.43 5.61
N MET A 57 4.43 -4.13 4.53
CA MET A 57 4.86 -3.15 3.54
C MET A 57 4.89 -1.73 4.09
N ALA A 58 3.94 -1.36 4.95
CA ALA A 58 3.93 -0.06 5.63
C ALA A 58 5.18 0.16 6.49
N ARG A 59 5.66 -0.89 7.17
CA ARG A 59 6.93 -0.83 7.94
C ARG A 59 8.13 -0.62 7.04
N GLU A 60 8.21 -1.34 5.91
CA GLU A 60 9.30 -1.16 4.92
C GLU A 60 9.32 0.28 4.40
N TYR A 61 8.15 0.83 4.06
CA TYR A 61 8.03 2.22 3.61
C TYR A 61 8.48 3.23 4.67
N LEU A 62 8.05 3.06 5.92
CA LEU A 62 8.44 3.92 7.04
C LEU A 62 9.91 3.77 7.45
N ALA A 63 10.57 2.68 7.06
CA ALA A 63 12.01 2.47 7.27
C ALA A 63 12.85 3.22 6.23
N TYR A 64 12.36 3.34 4.99
CA TYR A 64 13.08 3.98 3.89
C TYR A 64 12.74 5.47 3.70
N SER A 65 11.48 5.85 3.94
CA SER A 65 10.98 7.20 3.69
C SER A 65 10.11 7.72 4.84
N SER A 66 9.69 8.97 4.73
CA SER A 66 8.76 9.61 5.65
C SER A 66 7.40 9.83 5.00
N PHE A 67 6.34 9.64 5.77
CA PHE A 67 4.96 9.73 5.28
C PHE A 67 4.05 10.38 6.32
N SER A 68 3.07 11.14 5.83
CA SER A 68 1.87 11.43 6.59
C SER A 68 1.01 10.18 6.72
N LYS A 69 0.06 10.16 7.66
CA LYS A 69 -0.86 9.03 7.83
C LYS A 69 -1.64 8.76 6.53
N SER A 70 -2.23 9.81 5.93
CA SER A 70 -2.96 9.68 4.67
C SER A 70 -2.06 9.34 3.49
N GLY A 71 -0.83 9.86 3.47
CA GLY A 71 0.16 9.54 2.45
C GLY A 71 0.54 8.07 2.46
N LEU A 72 0.78 7.48 3.64
CA LEU A 72 1.08 6.06 3.75
C LEU A 72 -0.11 5.18 3.34
N ILE A 73 -1.34 5.56 3.70
CA ILE A 73 -2.54 4.84 3.26
C ILE A 73 -2.65 4.87 1.72
N GLY A 74 -2.49 6.06 1.11
CA GLY A 74 -2.53 6.20 -0.34
C GLY A 74 -1.41 5.44 -1.05
N GLN A 75 -0.22 5.37 -0.45
CA GLN A 75 0.88 4.55 -0.96
C GLN A 75 0.50 3.07 -0.98
N LEU A 76 -0.11 2.54 0.09
CA LEU A 76 -0.54 1.14 0.12
C LEU A 76 -1.68 0.85 -0.87
N GLU A 77 -2.59 1.79 -1.11
CA GLU A 77 -3.60 1.64 -2.17
C GLU A 77 -2.96 1.59 -3.57
N PHE A 78 -1.90 2.39 -3.81
CA PHE A 78 -1.13 2.32 -5.05
C PHE A 78 -0.44 0.96 -5.24
N GLU A 79 -0.01 0.32 -4.15
CA GLU A 79 0.54 -1.04 -4.15
C GLU A 79 -0.51 -2.13 -4.41
N GLY A 80 -1.79 -1.75 -4.48
CA GLY A 80 -2.91 -2.65 -4.81
C GLY A 80 -3.68 -3.18 -3.61
N PHE A 81 -3.38 -2.71 -2.39
CA PHE A 81 -4.20 -3.03 -1.22
C PHE A 81 -5.54 -2.30 -1.27
N SER A 82 -6.58 -2.89 -0.67
CA SER A 82 -7.85 -2.21 -0.49
C SER A 82 -7.72 -1.04 0.49
N TYR A 83 -8.49 0.03 0.32
CA TYR A 83 -8.57 1.12 1.29
C TYR A 83 -8.77 0.61 2.73
N SER A 84 -9.64 -0.40 2.92
CA SER A 84 -9.92 -0.98 4.23
C SER A 84 -8.70 -1.68 4.84
N ASP A 85 -7.93 -2.43 4.05
CA ASP A 85 -6.72 -3.10 4.54
C ASP A 85 -5.61 -2.09 4.81
N SER A 86 -5.43 -1.10 3.92
CA SER A 86 -4.46 -0.01 4.07
C SER A 86 -4.72 0.82 5.33
N SER A 87 -5.96 1.29 5.52
CA SER A 87 -6.34 2.04 6.73
C SER A 87 -6.14 1.20 7.98
N ALA A 88 -6.63 -0.04 7.99
CA ALA A 88 -6.51 -0.90 9.16
C ALA A 88 -5.05 -1.27 9.48
N ALA A 89 -4.18 -1.36 8.48
CA ALA A 89 -2.75 -1.58 8.68
C ALA A 89 -2.07 -0.38 9.34
N VAL A 90 -2.32 0.83 8.82
CA VAL A 90 -1.74 2.06 9.36
C VAL A 90 -2.28 2.37 10.77
N ASP A 91 -3.57 2.15 11.00
CA ASP A 91 -4.19 2.28 12.33
C ASP A 91 -3.59 1.30 13.33
N GLN A 92 -3.26 0.08 12.89
CA GLN A 92 -2.61 -0.90 13.75
C GLN A 92 -1.19 -0.44 14.13
N LEU A 93 -0.39 0.05 13.19
CA LEU A 93 0.96 0.56 13.50
C LEU A 93 0.91 1.72 14.51
N GLU A 94 -0.10 2.58 14.41
CA GLU A 94 -0.34 3.66 15.38
C GLU A 94 -0.74 3.11 16.75
N ALA A 95 -1.67 2.14 16.81
CA ALA A 95 -2.10 1.51 18.05
C ALA A 95 -0.96 0.76 18.76
N ASP A 96 -0.09 0.09 17.97
CA ASP A 96 1.09 -0.64 18.44
C ASP A 96 2.26 0.31 18.78
N ARG A 97 2.10 1.63 18.56
CA ARG A 97 3.10 2.69 18.79
C ARG A 97 4.39 2.52 17.99
N GLU A 98 4.30 1.87 16.84
CA GLU A 98 5.43 1.68 15.93
C GLU A 98 5.69 2.92 15.06
N VAL A 99 4.71 3.81 14.96
CA VAL A 99 4.82 5.07 14.21
C VAL A 99 4.42 6.27 15.06
N ASN A 100 5.22 7.33 14.99
CA ASN A 100 4.89 8.63 15.54
C ASN A 100 4.82 9.66 14.41
N TRP A 101 3.62 10.17 14.15
CA TRP A 101 3.36 11.07 13.01
C TRP A 101 4.04 12.44 13.13
N TYR A 102 4.29 12.93 14.35
CA TYR A 102 5.09 14.15 14.55
C TYR A 102 6.55 13.93 14.17
N VAL A 103 7.10 12.75 14.51
CA VAL A 103 8.46 12.36 14.11
C VAL A 103 8.54 12.18 12.59
N GLN A 104 7.52 11.60 11.96
CA GLN A 104 7.46 11.50 10.50
C GLN A 104 7.45 12.88 9.83
N ALA A 105 6.67 13.84 10.34
CA ALA A 105 6.65 15.20 9.81
C ALA A 105 8.01 15.91 9.91
N ALA A 106 8.71 15.76 11.05
CA ALA A 106 10.05 16.32 11.21
C ALA A 106 11.08 15.69 10.25
N LYS A 107 10.98 14.38 10.02
CA LYS A 107 11.80 13.67 9.01
C LYS A 107 11.53 14.20 7.59
N SER A 108 10.26 14.36 7.19
CA SER A 108 9.89 14.91 5.89
C SER A 108 10.41 16.33 5.71
N ALA A 109 10.20 17.20 6.71
CA ALA A 109 10.69 18.57 6.66
C ALA A 109 12.23 18.65 6.55
N ARG A 110 12.95 17.75 7.24
CA ARG A 110 14.42 17.68 7.16
C ARG A 110 14.87 17.29 5.76
N GLN A 111 14.22 16.29 5.15
CA GLN A 111 14.51 15.87 3.77
C GLN A 111 14.30 17.03 2.77
N TYR A 112 13.23 17.81 2.92
CA TYR A 112 13.02 19.01 2.10
C TYR A 112 14.16 20.02 2.24
N ARG A 113 14.57 20.32 3.49
CA ARG A 113 15.67 21.27 3.76
C ARG A 113 17.03 20.79 3.27
N GLU A 114 17.26 19.48 3.25
CA GLU A 114 18.48 18.89 2.69
C GLU A 114 18.55 19.07 1.16
N TYR A 115 17.40 19.07 0.47
CA TYR A 115 17.33 19.28 -0.97
C TYR A 115 17.39 20.76 -1.37
N SER A 116 16.67 21.63 -0.66
CA SER A 116 16.67 23.07 -0.93
C SER A 116 16.28 23.91 0.30
N PRO A 117 16.72 25.19 0.38
CA PRO A 117 16.25 26.08 1.44
C PRO A 117 14.74 26.29 1.38
N PHE A 118 14.06 26.10 2.51
CA PHE A 118 12.63 26.39 2.70
C PHE A 118 12.46 27.48 3.76
N SER A 119 11.50 28.39 3.53
CA SER A 119 11.00 29.23 4.63
C SER A 119 10.18 28.37 5.60
N ARG A 120 10.08 28.79 6.86
CA ARG A 120 9.26 28.07 7.87
C ARG A 120 7.82 27.90 7.39
N GLN A 121 7.19 28.99 6.93
CA GLN A 121 5.81 28.97 6.47
C GLN A 121 5.62 28.09 5.23
N GLY A 122 6.52 28.19 4.25
CA GLY A 122 6.45 27.35 3.05
C GLY A 122 6.64 25.87 3.36
N LEU A 123 7.44 25.53 4.38
CA LEU A 123 7.62 24.14 4.80
C LEU A 123 6.37 23.58 5.49
N ILE A 124 5.69 24.40 6.29
CA ILE A 124 4.41 24.01 6.91
C ILE A 124 3.37 23.72 5.83
N GLU A 125 3.22 24.62 4.86
CA GLU A 125 2.29 24.46 3.73
C GLU A 125 2.61 23.21 2.91
N GLN A 126 3.90 22.93 2.69
CA GLN A 126 4.34 21.73 1.98
C GLN A 126 3.95 20.45 2.73
N LEU A 127 4.19 20.39 4.04
CA LEU A 127 3.81 19.22 4.85
C LEU A 127 2.28 19.05 4.93
N GLU A 128 1.51 20.14 5.02
CA GLU A 128 0.04 20.07 4.96
C GLU A 128 -0.45 19.56 3.60
N PHE A 129 0.18 19.99 2.50
CA PHE A 129 -0.09 19.46 1.16
C PHE A 129 0.18 17.95 1.06
N GLU A 130 1.20 17.45 1.74
CA GLU A 130 1.50 16.01 1.86
C GLU A 130 0.54 15.25 2.80
N GLY A 131 -0.40 15.94 3.43
CA GLY A 131 -1.44 15.34 4.27
C GLY A 131 -1.06 15.21 5.75
N PHE A 132 0.00 15.88 6.21
CA PHE A 132 0.19 16.07 7.65
C PHE A 132 -0.88 17.02 8.20
N THR A 133 -1.32 16.78 9.44
CA THR A 133 -2.19 17.75 10.13
C THR A 133 -1.41 19.04 10.42
N SER A 134 -2.09 20.18 10.56
CA SER A 134 -1.43 21.46 10.87
C SER A 134 -0.51 21.39 12.10
N GLN A 135 -0.90 20.64 13.13
CA GLN A 135 -0.06 20.48 14.32
C GLN A 135 1.22 19.67 14.02
N GLN A 136 1.12 18.61 13.21
CA GLN A 136 2.29 17.82 12.79
C GLN A 136 3.18 18.63 11.85
N ALA A 137 2.61 19.39 10.93
CA ALA A 137 3.34 20.25 10.00
C ALA A 137 4.13 21.35 10.72
N VAL A 138 3.47 22.05 11.66
CA VAL A 138 4.13 23.04 12.54
C VAL A 138 5.27 22.40 13.32
N TYR A 139 5.00 21.28 13.98
CA TYR A 139 6.04 20.55 14.71
C TYR A 139 7.20 20.16 13.81
N GLY A 140 6.90 19.62 12.63
CA GLY A 140 7.91 19.19 11.65
C GLY A 140 8.81 20.35 11.23
N ALA A 141 8.23 21.49 10.87
CA ALA A 141 9.00 22.67 10.46
C ALA A 141 9.87 23.27 11.59
N ASP A 142 9.45 23.10 12.85
CA ASP A 142 10.17 23.60 14.04
C ASP A 142 11.26 22.63 14.53
N HIS A 143 11.21 21.36 14.12
CA HIS A 143 12.08 20.28 14.63
C HIS A 143 12.82 19.51 13.51
N SER A 144 12.99 20.13 12.34
CA SER A 144 13.66 19.58 11.15
C SER A 144 15.04 20.17 10.87
#